data_AF-A0AB38SCS2-F1
#
_entry.id   AF-A0AB38SCS2-F1
#
_cell.length_a   1.000
_cell.length_b   1.000
_cell.length_c   1.000
_cell.angle_alpha   90.00
_cell.angle_beta   90.00
_cell.angle_gamma   90.00
#
_symmetry.space_group_name_H-M   'P 1'
#
loop_
_entity.id
_entity.type
_entity.pdbx_description
1 polymer ?
#
loop_
_entity_poly.entity_id
_entity_poly.type
_entity_poly.pdbx_seq_one_letter_code
_entity_poly.pdbx_strand_id
1 'polypeptide(L)'
;MTTIHVVENPTLEGKRRAFVLAEDRVGHYPEFREFFVKQFSLDASALSRPGYVRAPSGMVYTLVFIGRSGEPFPDGIEVYALPDALEPLNDPEIDADLWALLRWMIAGVGGAWRVEDLDATGRLYQLSVAADA
;
A
#
# COMPACT_ATOMS: atom_id res chain seq x y z
N MET A 1 9.63 3.13 14.09
CA MET A 1 9.35 1.87 13.38
C MET A 1 7.91 1.50 13.60
N THR A 2 7.07 1.72 12.60
CA THR A 2 5.65 1.41 12.64
C THR A 2 5.36 0.65 11.35
N THR A 3 5.20 -0.67 11.51
CA THR A 3 5.34 -1.65 10.42
C THR A 3 3.98 -1.98 9.83
N ILE A 4 3.90 -2.03 8.51
CA ILE A 4 2.75 -2.56 7.79
C ILE A 4 2.67 -4.06 7.99
N HIS A 5 1.48 -4.57 8.33
CA HIS A 5 1.24 -6.00 8.51
C HIS A 5 0.27 -6.51 7.46
N VAL A 6 0.64 -7.55 6.71
CA VAL A 6 -0.32 -8.23 5.83
C VAL A 6 -1.34 -8.98 6.67
N VAL A 7 -2.62 -8.83 6.31
CA VAL A 7 -3.76 -9.48 6.97
C VAL A 7 -4.45 -10.36 5.94
N GLU A 8 -4.68 -11.64 6.27
CA GLU A 8 -5.27 -12.55 5.28
C GLU A 8 -6.79 -12.43 5.20
N ASN A 9 -7.46 -12.33 6.35
CA ASN A 9 -8.93 -12.36 6.45
C ASN A 9 -9.40 -11.33 7.50
N PRO A 10 -9.33 -10.03 7.22
CA PRO A 10 -9.87 -9.03 8.13
C PRO A 10 -11.41 -9.15 8.22
N THR A 11 -11.97 -8.82 9.37
CA THR A 11 -13.43 -8.63 9.50
C THR A 11 -13.84 -7.38 8.73
N LEU A 12 -14.70 -7.56 7.73
CA LEU A 12 -15.18 -6.47 6.86
C LEU A 12 -16.62 -6.03 7.16
N GLU A 13 -17.32 -6.74 8.04
CA GLU A 13 -18.67 -6.36 8.43
C GLU A 13 -18.69 -4.96 9.03
N GLY A 14 -19.59 -4.11 8.54
CA GLY A 14 -19.69 -2.71 8.96
C GLY A 14 -18.60 -1.78 8.41
N LYS A 15 -17.65 -2.26 7.60
CA LYS A 15 -16.63 -1.41 6.96
C LYS A 15 -17.13 -0.85 5.63
N ARG A 16 -16.73 0.40 5.30
CA ARG A 16 -16.88 0.96 3.95
C ARG A 16 -15.52 0.98 3.23
N ARG A 17 -15.54 0.97 1.90
CA ARG A 17 -14.32 1.21 1.09
C ARG A 17 -14.24 2.69 0.75
N ALA A 18 -13.13 3.32 1.09
CA ALA A 18 -12.82 4.69 0.69
C ALA A 18 -11.53 4.70 -0.11
N PHE A 19 -11.60 5.16 -1.37
CA PHE A 19 -10.45 5.24 -2.26
C PHE A 19 -9.45 6.28 -1.72
N VAL A 20 -8.16 5.94 -1.71
CA VAL A 20 -7.10 6.83 -1.20
C VAL A 20 -5.92 6.99 -2.15
N LEU A 21 -5.59 5.99 -2.97
CA LEU A 21 -4.47 6.06 -3.90
C LEU A 21 -4.66 5.08 -5.07
N ALA A 22 -4.22 5.48 -6.26
CA ALA A 22 -4.01 4.56 -7.39
C ALA A 22 -2.58 4.74 -7.93
N GLU A 23 -1.90 3.63 -8.18
CA GLU A 23 -0.66 3.55 -8.94
C GLU A 23 -0.93 2.76 -10.22
N ASP A 24 -0.86 3.42 -11.36
CA ASP A 24 -1.25 2.85 -12.64
C ASP A 24 -0.18 1.96 -13.28
N ARG A 25 1.08 2.06 -12.86
CA ARG A 25 2.22 1.38 -13.47
C ARG A 25 3.18 0.85 -12.41
N VAL A 26 2.67 0.02 -11.50
CA VAL A 26 3.49 -0.59 -10.43
C VAL A 26 4.64 -1.43 -11.00
N GLY A 27 4.47 -1.97 -12.22
CA GLY A 27 5.49 -2.72 -12.95
C GLY A 27 6.47 -1.87 -13.76
N HIS A 28 6.43 -0.52 -13.68
CA HIS A 28 7.42 0.34 -14.35
C HIS A 28 8.85 -0.06 -13.96
N TYR A 29 9.01 -0.42 -12.69
CA TYR A 29 10.18 -1.11 -12.16
C TYR A 29 9.75 -2.54 -11.75
N PRO A 30 10.23 -3.60 -12.43
CA PRO A 30 9.77 -4.97 -12.23
C PRO A 30 9.81 -5.46 -10.78
N GLU A 31 10.79 -5.00 -10.00
CA GLU A 31 11.02 -5.40 -8.62
C GLU A 31 9.87 -5.01 -7.68
N PHE A 32 9.14 -3.92 -7.96
CA PHE A 32 7.96 -3.54 -7.19
C PHE A 32 6.78 -4.47 -7.46
N ARG A 33 6.58 -4.85 -8.72
CA ARG A 33 5.58 -5.87 -9.08
C ARG A 33 5.91 -7.20 -8.40
N GLU A 34 7.16 -7.66 -8.47
CA GLU A 34 7.63 -8.90 -7.86
C GLU A 34 7.42 -8.91 -6.34
N PHE A 35 7.66 -7.77 -5.68
CA PHE A 35 7.37 -7.60 -4.27
C PHE A 35 5.90 -7.91 -3.95
N PHE A 36 4.94 -7.32 -4.68
CA PHE A 36 3.51 -7.58 -4.44
C PHE A 36 3.10 -9.01 -4.80
N VAL A 37 3.63 -9.57 -5.89
CA VAL A 37 3.37 -10.96 -6.29
C VAL A 37 3.76 -11.92 -5.17
N LYS A 38 4.96 -11.75 -4.61
CA LYS A 38 5.45 -12.56 -3.50
C LYS A 38 4.64 -12.34 -2.22
N GLN A 39 4.41 -11.07 -1.87
CA GLN A 39 3.80 -10.72 -0.60
C GLN A 39 2.34 -11.19 -0.47
N PHE A 40 1.61 -11.24 -1.58
CA PHE A 40 0.20 -11.64 -1.61
C PHE A 40 -0.04 -12.97 -2.34
N SER A 41 1.03 -13.68 -2.74
CA SER A 41 0.94 -14.94 -3.49
C SER A 41 0.04 -14.84 -4.72
N LEU A 42 0.25 -13.79 -5.51
CA LEU A 42 -0.61 -13.46 -6.64
C LEU A 42 -0.53 -14.50 -7.77
N ASP A 43 0.55 -15.26 -7.89
CA ASP A 43 0.63 -16.35 -8.87
C ASP A 43 -0.37 -17.49 -8.59
N ALA A 44 -0.72 -17.69 -7.32
CA ALA A 44 -1.64 -18.76 -6.90
C ALA A 44 -3.08 -18.26 -6.73
N SER A 45 -3.26 -16.98 -6.43
CA SER A 45 -4.56 -16.41 -6.02
C SER A 45 -4.98 -15.15 -6.77
N ALA A 46 -4.20 -14.76 -7.80
CA ALA A 46 -4.26 -13.56 -8.63
C ALA A 46 -5.45 -12.61 -8.39
N LEU A 47 -6.63 -13.04 -8.81
CA LEU A 47 -7.86 -12.25 -8.85
C LEU A 47 -8.95 -12.77 -7.88
N SER A 48 -8.70 -13.84 -7.14
CA SER A 48 -9.72 -14.44 -6.27
C SER A 48 -9.98 -13.59 -5.02
N ARG A 49 -9.02 -12.75 -4.61
CA ARG A 49 -9.15 -11.83 -3.48
C ARG A 49 -8.17 -10.65 -3.60
N PRO A 50 -8.50 -9.48 -3.06
CA PRO A 50 -7.52 -8.41 -2.90
C PRO A 50 -6.51 -8.73 -1.80
N GLY A 51 -5.44 -7.95 -1.72
CA GLY A 51 -4.55 -7.92 -0.57
C GLY A 51 -5.14 -7.07 0.55
N TYR A 52 -4.83 -7.40 1.80
CA TYR A 52 -5.13 -6.52 2.93
C TYR A 52 -3.88 -6.26 3.76
N VAL A 53 -3.77 -5.03 4.24
CA VAL A 53 -2.72 -4.64 5.18
C VAL A 53 -3.32 -3.86 6.35
N ARG A 54 -2.73 -4.01 7.53
CA ARG A 54 -2.99 -3.14 8.68
C ARG A 54 -1.85 -2.15 8.80
N ALA A 55 -2.21 -0.88 8.84
CA ALA A 55 -1.28 0.22 8.96
C ALA A 55 -1.04 0.63 10.43
N PRO A 56 -0.05 1.49 10.69
CA PRO A 56 0.28 1.98 12.03
C PRO A 56 -0.87 2.59 12.82
N SER A 57 -1.77 3.33 12.16
CA SER A 57 -2.98 3.87 12.79
C SER A 57 -3.93 2.78 13.33
N GLY A 58 -3.74 1.53 12.91
CA GLY A 58 -4.65 0.42 13.15
C GLY A 58 -5.69 0.23 12.04
N MET A 59 -5.81 1.19 11.11
CA MET A 59 -6.66 1.12 9.92
C MET A 59 -6.26 -0.08 9.04
N VAL A 60 -7.26 -0.73 8.45
CA VAL A 60 -7.04 -1.77 7.45
C VAL A 60 -7.21 -1.15 6.07
N TYR A 61 -6.29 -1.47 5.16
CA TYR A 61 -6.35 -1.07 3.77
C TYR A 61 -6.54 -2.31 2.89
N THR A 62 -7.33 -2.15 1.84
CA THR A 62 -7.45 -3.12 0.74
C THR A 62 -6.56 -2.67 -0.41
N LEU A 63 -5.73 -3.58 -0.90
CA LEU A 63 -4.93 -3.41 -2.11
C LEU A 63 -5.59 -4.23 -3.22
N VAL A 64 -6.17 -3.54 -4.19
CA VAL A 64 -6.79 -4.14 -5.37
C VAL A 64 -5.77 -4.14 -6.50
N PHE A 65 -5.40 -5.33 -6.96
CA PHE A 65 -4.41 -5.52 -8.02
C PHE A 65 -5.06 -5.50 -9.39
N ILE A 66 -4.59 -4.62 -10.27
CA ILE A 66 -5.17 -4.39 -11.59
C ILE A 66 -4.34 -5.12 -12.65
N GLY A 67 -5.02 -5.89 -13.49
CA GLY A 67 -4.45 -6.48 -14.70
C GLY A 67 -4.90 -5.75 -15.95
N ARG A 68 -3.98 -5.52 -16.89
CA ARG A 68 -4.27 -4.98 -18.21
C ARG A 68 -3.85 -5.97 -19.28
N SER A 69 -4.62 -6.03 -20.36
CA SER A 69 -4.33 -6.96 -21.46
C SER A 69 -2.98 -6.62 -22.08
N GLY A 70 -2.12 -7.62 -22.24
CA GLY A 70 -0.78 -7.46 -22.81
C GLY A 70 0.32 -7.11 -21.80
N GLU A 71 -0.05 -6.77 -20.55
CA GLU A 71 0.90 -6.43 -19.49
C GLU A 71 1.02 -7.55 -18.45
N PRO A 72 2.20 -7.78 -17.83
CA PRO A 72 2.31 -8.76 -16.77
C PRO A 72 1.66 -8.26 -15.47
N PHE A 73 0.94 -9.14 -14.79
CA PHE A 73 0.18 -8.83 -13.58
C PHE A 73 1.04 -8.78 -12.29
N PRO A 74 0.74 -7.87 -11.34
CA PRO A 74 -0.13 -6.69 -11.49
C PRO A 74 0.53 -5.58 -12.31
N ASP A 75 -0.29 -4.90 -13.10
CA ASP A 75 0.12 -3.70 -13.85
C ASP A 75 -0.12 -2.43 -13.03
N GLY A 76 -1.19 -2.40 -12.22
CA GLY A 76 -1.50 -1.31 -11.30
C GLY A 76 -2.05 -1.78 -9.96
N ILE A 77 -2.19 -0.84 -9.03
CA ILE A 77 -2.73 -1.07 -7.68
C ILE A 77 -3.65 0.09 -7.31
N GLU A 78 -4.84 -0.24 -6.81
CA GLU A 78 -5.71 0.71 -6.11
C GLU A 78 -5.69 0.40 -4.61
N VAL A 79 -5.60 1.45 -3.79
CA VAL A 79 -5.57 1.36 -2.33
C VAL A 79 -6.85 1.99 -1.78
N TYR A 80 -7.53 1.25 -0.93
CA TYR A 80 -8.75 1.68 -0.24
C TYR A 80 -8.59 1.57 1.26
N ALA A 81 -8.84 2.65 1.99
CA ALA A 81 -9.02 2.61 3.44
C ALA A 81 -10.36 1.92 3.80
N LEU A 82 -10.38 1.20 4.92
CA LEU A 82 -11.56 0.51 5.44
C LEU A 82 -12.02 1.08 6.80
N PRO A 83 -12.51 2.33 6.87
CA PRO A 83 -13.07 2.87 8.09
C PRO A 83 -14.39 2.18 8.46
N ASP A 84 -14.78 2.29 9.72
CA ASP A 84 -16.11 1.90 10.16
C ASP A 84 -17.17 2.77 9.50
N ALA A 85 -18.23 2.14 8.99
CA ALA A 85 -19.37 2.69 8.26
C ALA A 85 -19.34 4.21 8.00
N LEU A 86 -19.89 4.99 8.93
CA LEU A 86 -20.10 6.44 8.78
C LEU A 86 -18.95 7.28 9.35
N GLU A 87 -17.88 6.66 9.84
CA GLU A 87 -16.73 7.39 10.37
C GLU A 87 -16.03 8.16 9.24
N PRO A 88 -15.76 9.46 9.44
CA PRO A 88 -14.99 10.24 8.50
C PRO A 88 -13.56 9.72 8.41
N LEU A 89 -12.90 9.98 7.28
CA LEU A 89 -11.46 9.73 7.20
C LEU A 89 -10.72 10.83 7.96
N ASN A 90 -9.62 10.44 8.60
CA ASN A 90 -8.68 11.35 9.21
C ASN A 90 -7.49 11.53 8.25
N ASP A 91 -7.55 12.57 7.41
CA ASP A 91 -6.58 12.76 6.32
C ASP A 91 -5.12 12.71 6.80
N PRO A 92 -4.72 13.39 7.91
CA PRO A 92 -3.36 13.22 8.46
C PRO A 92 -2.95 11.78 8.80
N GLU A 93 -3.88 10.96 9.32
CA GLU A 93 -3.59 9.54 9.60
C GLU A 93 -3.48 8.72 8.33
N ILE A 94 -4.34 8.99 7.33
CA ILE A 94 -4.27 8.34 6.01
C ILE A 94 -2.93 8.66 5.34
N ASP A 95 -2.53 9.93 5.32
CA ASP A 95 -1.24 10.33 4.75
C ASP A 95 -0.07 9.64 5.46
N ALA A 96 -0.13 9.55 6.79
CA ALA A 96 0.89 8.87 7.57
C ALA A 96 0.97 7.36 7.28
N ASP A 97 -0.18 6.71 7.14
CA ASP A 97 -0.29 5.29 6.81
C ASP A 97 0.17 5.00 5.37
N LEU A 98 -0.20 5.84 4.40
CA LEU A 98 0.23 5.71 3.01
C LEU A 98 1.75 5.86 2.90
N TRP A 99 2.35 6.77 3.67
CA TRP A 99 3.79 6.88 3.76
C TRP A 99 4.43 5.63 4.39
N ALA A 100 3.81 5.06 5.43
CA ALA A 100 4.26 3.81 6.01
C ALA A 100 4.16 2.63 5.01
N LEU A 101 3.14 2.63 4.14
CA LEU A 101 2.97 1.68 3.04
C LEU A 101 4.10 1.80 2.03
N LEU A 102 4.44 3.03 1.62
CA LEU A 102 5.58 3.29 0.73
C LEU A 102 6.91 2.85 1.35
N ARG A 103 7.17 3.20 2.62
CA ARG A 103 8.38 2.76 3.34
C ARG A 103 8.47 1.23 3.40
N TRP A 104 7.36 0.56 3.69
CA TRP A 104 7.29 -0.90 3.74
C TRP A 104 7.58 -1.54 2.38
N MET A 105 7.00 -1.00 1.31
CA MET A 105 7.24 -1.46 -0.06
C MET A 105 8.71 -1.27 -0.44
N ILE A 106 9.29 -0.10 -0.21
CA ILE A 106 10.70 0.19 -0.50
C ILE A 106 11.64 -0.71 0.29
N ALA A 107 11.39 -0.89 1.59
CA ALA A 107 12.18 -1.81 2.42
C ALA A 107 12.08 -3.26 1.93
N GLY A 108 10.90 -3.67 1.45
CA GLY A 108 10.66 -5.01 0.92
C GLY A 108 11.30 -5.27 -0.44
N VAL A 109 11.35 -4.26 -1.31
CA VAL A 109 12.08 -4.31 -2.59
C VAL A 109 13.60 -4.31 -2.33
N GLY A 110 14.08 -3.36 -1.53
CA GLY A 110 15.49 -3.22 -1.14
C GLY A 110 16.44 -2.90 -2.30
N GLY A 111 17.71 -3.27 -2.14
CA GLY A 111 18.75 -3.05 -3.14
C GLY A 111 19.11 -1.57 -3.31
N ALA A 112 18.85 -1.01 -4.49
CA ALA A 112 19.05 0.41 -4.77
C ALA A 112 17.96 1.29 -4.14
N TRP A 113 16.83 0.71 -3.74
CA TRP A 113 15.71 1.42 -3.14
C TRP A 113 15.88 1.43 -1.62
N ARG A 114 16.15 2.61 -1.08
CA ARG A 114 16.41 2.82 0.34
C ARG A 114 15.32 3.68 0.95
N VAL A 115 14.89 3.31 2.16
CA VAL A 115 13.89 4.10 2.90
C VAL A 115 14.43 5.49 3.22
N GLU A 116 15.73 5.60 3.46
CA GLU A 116 16.41 6.86 3.74
C GLU A 116 16.32 7.84 2.56
N ASP A 117 16.39 7.32 1.32
CA ASP A 117 16.29 8.13 0.10
C ASP A 117 14.85 8.60 -0.13
N LEU A 118 13.86 7.75 0.18
CA LEU A 118 12.45 8.15 0.20
C LEU A 118 12.20 9.26 1.23
N ASP A 119 12.69 9.08 2.46
CA ASP A 119 12.50 10.05 3.53
C ASP A 119 13.21 11.39 3.24
N ALA A 120 14.41 11.34 2.66
CA ALA A 120 15.09 12.54 2.19
C ALA A 120 14.28 13.27 1.11
N THR A 121 13.72 12.53 0.16
CA THR A 121 12.85 13.07 -0.89
C THR A 121 11.59 13.68 -0.29
N GLY A 122 10.93 13.00 0.66
CA GLY A 122 9.74 13.51 1.34
C GLY A 122 9.99 14.83 2.08
N ARG A 123 11.14 14.95 2.76
CA ARG A 123 11.54 16.21 3.41
C ARG A 123 11.75 17.36 2.42
N LEU A 124 12.34 17.09 1.24
CA LEU A 124 12.51 18.11 0.20
C LEU A 124 11.17 18.66 -0.29
N TYR A 125 10.16 17.79 -0.39
CA TYR A 125 8.79 18.18 -0.75
C TYR A 125 7.93 18.65 0.44
N GLN A 126 8.53 18.84 1.63
CA GLN A 126 7.85 19.30 2.84
C GLN A 126 6.66 18.43 3.25
N LEU A 127 6.72 17.12 2.98
CA LEU A 127 5.71 16.18 3.43
C LEU A 127 5.83 15.98 4.94
N SER A 128 4.78 16.32 5.69
CA SER A 128 4.80 16.40 7.16
C SER A 128 5.25 15.10 7.82
N VAL A 129 4.84 13.95 7.28
CA VAL A 129 5.19 12.61 7.77
C VAL A 129 6.68 12.24 7.61
N ALA A 130 7.42 12.90 6.72
CA ALA A 130 8.85 12.66 6.53
C ALA A 130 9.74 13.46 7.51
N ALA A 131 9.16 14.43 8.23
CA ALA A 131 9.87 15.28 9.19
C ALA A 131 9.98 14.67 10.60
N ASP A 132 9.12 13.69 10.92
CA ASP A 132 9.01 13.07 12.27
C ASP A 132 9.86 11.80 12.47
N ALA A 133 10.80 11.50 11.55
CA ALA A 133 11.64 10.29 11.56
C ALA A 133 13.08 10.55 12.02
#